data_AF-A0A8C6XK52-F1
#
_entry.id   AF-A0A8C6XK52-F1
#
_cell.length_a   1.000
_cell.length_b   1.000
_cell.length_c   1.000
_cell.angle_alpha   90.00
_cell.angle_beta   90.00
_cell.angle_gamma   90.00
#
_symmetry.space_group_name_H-M   'P 1'
#
loop_
_entity.id
_entity.type
_entity.pdbx_description
1 polymer ?
#
loop_
_entity_poly.entity_id
_entity_poly.type
_entity_poly.pdbx_seq_one_letter_code
_entity_poly.pdbx_strand_id
1 'polypeptide(L)' 'MVNFCPQCGQKVEEMFHFCPACGGRLPVQEEDPQVLEDFPATVLHMF' A
#
# COMPACT_ATOMS: atom_id res chain seq x y z
N MET A 1 -4.62 3.60 -9.15
CA MET A 1 -4.59 2.47 -10.11
C MET A 1 -5.79 1.58 -9.83
N VAL A 2 -6.35 0.92 -10.83
CA VAL A 2 -7.41 -0.07 -10.58
C VAL A 2 -6.89 -1.42 -11.05
N ASN A 3 -6.90 -2.40 -10.16
CA ASN A 3 -6.51 -3.77 -10.46
C ASN A 3 -7.75 -4.62 -10.73
N PHE A 4 -7.56 -5.75 -11.42
CA PHE A 4 -8.60 -6.73 -11.65
C PHE A 4 -8.27 -8.00 -10.87
N CYS A 5 -9.27 -8.59 -10.23
CA CYS A 5 -9.08 -9.82 -9.50
C CYS A 5 -8.70 -10.95 -10.48
N PRO A 6 -7.56 -11.64 -10.31
CA PRO A 6 -7.15 -12.71 -11.21
C PRO A 6 -8.03 -13.96 -11.11
N GLN A 7 -8.87 -14.08 -10.07
CA GLN A 7 -9.75 -15.23 -9.87
C GLN A 7 -11.10 -15.09 -10.57
N CYS A 8 -11.67 -13.87 -10.61
CA CYS A 8 -13.02 -13.65 -11.14
C CYS A 8 -13.12 -12.53 -12.19
N GLY A 9 -12.06 -11.73 -12.36
CA GLY A 9 -12.05 -10.58 -13.27
C GLY A 9 -12.75 -9.32 -12.74
N GLN A 10 -13.22 -9.32 -11.48
CA GLN A 10 -13.87 -8.15 -10.90
C GLN A 10 -12.88 -6.99 -10.71
N LYS A 11 -13.35 -5.78 -10.98
CA LYS A 11 -12.63 -4.54 -10.71
C LYS A 11 -12.44 -4.34 -9.20
N VAL A 12 -11.19 -4.21 -8.74
CA VAL A 12 -10.82 -4.07 -7.33
C VAL A 12 -9.81 -2.95 -7.14
N GLU A 13 -9.94 -2.22 -6.06
CA GLU A 13 -8.96 -1.20 -5.68
C GLU A 13 -7.77 -1.86 -4.98
N GLU A 14 -6.59 -1.28 -5.20
CA GLU A 14 -5.30 -1.79 -4.72
C GLU A 14 -5.14 -1.75 -3.19
N MET A 15 -6.02 -1.03 -2.49
CA MET A 15 -6.09 -0.99 -1.02
C MET A 15 -6.83 -2.18 -0.41
N PHE A 16 -7.52 -3.01 -1.20
CA PHE A 16 -8.27 -4.15 -0.68
C PHE A 16 -7.42 -5.42 -0.62
N HIS A 17 -7.43 -6.09 0.54
CA HIS A 17 -6.78 -7.40 0.73
C HIS A 17 -7.56 -8.58 0.13
N PHE A 18 -8.86 -8.41 -0.07
CA PHE A 18 -9.76 -9.47 -0.54
C PHE A 18 -10.78 -8.92 -1.55
N CYS A 19 -11.12 -9.72 -2.55
CA CYS A 19 -12.11 -9.35 -3.55
C CYS A 19 -13.53 -9.42 -2.95
N PRO A 20 -14.32 -8.34 -2.97
CA PRO A 20 -15.68 -8.35 -2.42
C PRO A 20 -16.68 -9.18 -3.24
N ALA A 21 -16.35 -9.52 -4.49
CA ALA A 21 -17.23 -10.31 -5.35
C ALA A 21 -17.05 -11.82 -5.18
N CYS A 22 -15.81 -12.30 -5.02
CA CYS A 22 -15.53 -13.74 -4.97
C CYS A 22 -14.84 -14.21 -3.68
N GLY A 23 -14.35 -13.29 -2.83
CA GLY A 23 -13.57 -13.62 -1.65
C GLY A 23 -12.11 -14.01 -1.92
N GLY A 24 -11.66 -13.95 -3.18
CA GLY A 24 -10.27 -14.24 -3.56
C GLY A 24 -9.29 -13.25 -2.93
N ARG A 25 -8.12 -13.74 -2.49
CA ARG A 25 -7.08 -12.91 -1.88
C ARG A 25 -6.40 -12.04 -2.95
N LEU A 26 -6.27 -10.75 -2.69
CA LEU A 26 -5.65 -9.80 -3.62
C LEU A 26 -4.20 -9.51 -3.20
N PRO A 27 -3.31 -9.25 -4.18
CA PRO A 27 -1.95 -8.82 -3.88
C PRO A 27 -2.01 -7.37 -3.36
N VAL A 28 -1.79 -7.19 -2.07
CA VAL A 28 -1.66 -5.85 -1.47
C VAL A 28 -0.23 -5.39 -1.68
N GLN A 29 -0.08 -4.25 -2.32
CA GLN A 29 1.18 -3.53 -2.27
C GLN A 29 1.14 -2.75 -0.97
N GLU A 30 1.92 -3.19 0.01
CA GLU A 30 2.25 -2.37 1.16
C GLU A 30 2.85 -1.08 0.61
N GLU A 31 2.05 -0.01 0.61
CA GLU A 31 2.53 1.35 0.44
C GLU A 31 3.40 1.64 1.65
N ASP A 32 4.67 1.28 1.49
CA ASP A 32 5.75 1.52 2.40
C ASP A 32 5.70 3.01 2.82
N PRO A 33 5.32 3.33 4.07
CA PRO A 33 5.19 4.72 4.50
C PRO A 33 6.55 5.41 4.71
N GLN A 34 7.65 4.92 4.11
CA GLN A 34 8.99 5.49 4.24
C GLN A 34 9.14 6.76 3.37
N VAL A 35 8.21 7.70 3.50
CA VAL A 35 8.40 9.11 3.15
C VAL A 35 8.19 9.96 4.39
N LEU A 36 8.94 9.66 5.44
CA LEU A 36 9.18 10.57 6.58
C LEU A 36 10.67 10.57 6.98
N GLU A 37 11.57 10.45 5.99
CA GLU A 37 12.98 10.80 6.17
C GLU A 37 13.26 12.28 5.81
N ASP A 38 12.24 13.15 5.96
CA ASP A 38 12.44 14.61 6.05
C ASP A 38 11.97 15.09 7.42
N PHE A 39 12.57 14.54 8.46
CA PHE A 39 12.83 15.34 9.64
C PHE A 39 14.34 15.55 9.67
N PRO A 40 14.85 16.71 9.22
CA PRO A 40 16.22 17.06 9.57
C PRO A 40 16.27 17.01 11.09
N ALA A 41 17.09 16.10 11.62
CA ALA A 41 17.49 16.06 13.01
C ALA A 41 18.17 17.40 13.33
N THR A 42 17.36 18.43 13.56
CA THR A 42 17.81 19.68 14.11
C THR A 42 18.30 19.33 15.51
N VAL A 43 19.54 19.73 15.82
CA VAL A 43 20.15 19.74 17.16
C VAL A 43 20.78 18.41 17.62
N LEU A 44 22.10 18.26 17.39
CA LEU A 44 23.12 18.19 18.47
C LEU A 44 24.49 17.75 17.90
N HIS A 45 25.13 18.64 17.13
CA HIS A 45 26.60 18.73 17.15
C HIS A 45 26.98 20.16 17.53
N MET A 46 26.60 20.55 18.75
CA MET A 46 27.37 21.50 19.53
C MET A 46 28.48 20.70 20.21
N PHE A 47 29.53 20.40 19.46
CA PHE A 47 30.91 20.23 19.92
C PHE A 47 31.84 20.62 18.77
#